data_AF-A0A536FV23-F1
#
_entry.id   AF-A0A536FV23-F1
#
_cell.length_a   1.000
_cell.length_b   1.000
_cell.length_c   1.000
_cell.angle_alpha   90.00
_cell.angle_beta   90.00
_cell.angle_gamma   90.00
#
_symmetry.space_group_name_H-M   'P 1'
#
loop_
_entity.id
_entity.type
_entity.pdbx_description
1 polymer ?
#
loop_
_entity_poly.entity_id
_entity_poly.type
_entity_poly.pdbx_seq_one_letter_code
_entity_poly.pdbx_strand_id
1 'polypeptide(L)'
;MSTPGRRMLVVAWALTAAFMVAGCGAARPPTAAKPAEAVPIEGTDLSRVILTPEAADRIGIKTTPVQIVAIAGGAKGIAIPLAAVVYDPDGVTWVYTQVERLTFVRERVVIASLKGELAILQSGPSPGVEVVTVGAAELLGSEYGVEGE
;
A
#
# COMPACT_ATOMS: atom_id res chain seq x y z
N MET A 1 -4.27 -68.73 -53.60
CA MET A 1 -3.47 -67.94 -54.56
C MET A 1 -2.50 -67.06 -53.77
N SER A 2 -1.21 -67.21 -54.11
CA SER A 2 -0.02 -66.37 -53.80
C SER A 2 0.47 -66.18 -52.35
N THR A 3 1.54 -66.94 -52.05
CA THR A 3 2.69 -66.74 -51.13
C THR A 3 3.46 -65.41 -51.35
N PRO A 4 4.60 -65.07 -50.66
CA PRO A 4 5.34 -65.70 -49.53
C PRO A 4 5.80 -64.70 -48.43
N GLY A 5 6.48 -65.20 -47.39
CA GLY A 5 7.07 -64.40 -46.31
C GLY A 5 8.44 -63.78 -46.58
N ARG A 6 9.01 -63.11 -45.56
CA ARG A 6 10.47 -62.96 -45.42
C ARG A 6 10.91 -62.82 -43.97
N ARG A 7 12.05 -63.45 -43.71
CA ARG A 7 12.75 -63.68 -42.45
C ARG A 7 13.42 -62.40 -41.91
N MET A 8 13.56 -62.39 -40.58
CA MET A 8 14.62 -61.80 -39.72
C MET A 8 15.61 -60.83 -40.36
N LEU A 9 15.89 -59.72 -39.64
CA LEU A 9 17.26 -59.32 -39.27
C LEU A 9 17.27 -58.24 -38.18
N VAL A 10 18.06 -58.53 -37.15
CA VAL A 10 18.46 -57.69 -36.01
C VAL A 10 19.34 -56.54 -36.48
N VAL A 11 19.13 -55.33 -35.97
CA VAL A 11 20.17 -54.29 -35.90
C VAL A 11 20.07 -53.59 -34.56
N ALA A 12 20.93 -54.00 -33.63
CA ALA A 12 21.37 -53.19 -32.50
C ALA A 12 22.12 -51.95 -33.02
N TRP A 13 22.27 -50.90 -32.22
CA TRP A 13 23.54 -50.16 -32.02
C TRP A 13 23.32 -49.07 -30.96
N ALA A 14 24.24 -49.06 -30.00
CA ALA A 14 24.24 -48.26 -28.79
C ALA A 14 24.65 -46.80 -29.03
N LEU A 15 24.00 -45.85 -28.34
CA LEU A 15 24.59 -44.55 -28.03
C LEU A 15 24.15 -44.07 -26.64
N THR A 16 25.08 -44.22 -25.70
CA THR A 16 25.15 -43.55 -24.41
C THR A 16 25.01 -42.03 -24.55
N ALA A 17 24.03 -41.44 -23.88
CA ALA A 17 24.04 -40.02 -23.53
C ALA A 17 23.50 -39.87 -22.10
N ALA A 18 24.39 -40.00 -21.13
CA ALA A 18 24.16 -39.56 -19.77
C ALA A 18 24.02 -38.03 -19.79
N PHE A 19 22.79 -37.54 -19.88
CA PHE A 19 22.49 -36.12 -19.75
C PHE A 19 22.47 -35.78 -18.25
N MET A 20 23.65 -35.45 -17.73
CA MET A 20 23.81 -34.80 -16.43
C MET A 20 23.12 -33.43 -16.48
N VAL A 21 21.86 -33.35 -16.03
CA VAL A 21 21.21 -32.08 -15.72
C VAL A 21 21.75 -31.59 -14.39
N ALA A 22 22.94 -30.99 -14.41
CA ALA A 22 23.42 -30.14 -13.33
C ALA A 22 22.99 -28.71 -13.64
N GLY A 23 21.81 -28.32 -13.17
CA GLY A 23 21.31 -26.98 -13.46
C GLY A 23 20.00 -26.68 -12.77
N CYS A 24 20.09 -26.27 -11.50
CA CYS A 24 19.34 -25.12 -10.96
C CYS A 24 19.80 -24.94 -9.51
N GLY A 25 20.94 -24.26 -9.34
CA GLY A 25 21.15 -23.53 -8.10
C GLY A 25 20.09 -22.44 -8.07
N ALA A 26 19.06 -22.61 -7.23
CA ALA A 26 18.10 -21.57 -6.95
C ALA A 26 18.85 -20.42 -6.27
N ALA A 27 19.29 -19.44 -7.06
CA ALA A 27 19.69 -18.16 -6.51
C ALA A 27 18.46 -17.60 -5.82
N ARG A 28 18.46 -17.61 -4.49
CA ARG A 28 17.40 -16.99 -3.69
C ARG A 28 17.39 -15.50 -4.08
N PRO A 29 16.31 -14.98 -4.70
CA PRO A 29 16.24 -13.57 -4.99
C PRO A 29 16.41 -12.81 -3.66
N PRO A 30 17.11 -11.67 -3.66
CA PRO A 30 17.21 -10.85 -2.46
C PRO A 30 15.79 -10.57 -1.95
N THR A 31 15.57 -10.78 -0.65
CA THR A 31 14.32 -10.43 0.00
C THR A 31 14.09 -8.95 -0.25
N ALA A 32 13.07 -8.60 -1.04
CA ALA A 32 12.73 -7.21 -1.29
C ALA A 32 12.44 -6.51 0.05
N ALA A 33 12.96 -5.30 0.24
CA ALA A 33 12.60 -4.49 1.40
C ALA A 33 11.07 -4.29 1.43
N LYS A 34 10.47 -4.32 2.63
CA LYS A 34 9.03 -4.08 2.76
C LYS A 34 8.71 -2.66 2.26
N PRO A 35 7.67 -2.47 1.44
CA PRO A 35 7.31 -1.14 0.91
C PRO A 35 6.90 -0.14 1.99
N ALA A 36 6.40 -0.63 3.13
CA ALA A 36 5.99 0.16 4.27
C ALA A 36 6.35 -0.56 5.57
N GLU A 37 6.61 0.20 6.62
CA GLU A 37 6.79 -0.30 7.99
C GLU A 37 5.84 0.44 8.93
N ALA A 38 5.08 -0.32 9.74
CA ALA A 38 4.24 0.22 10.80
C ALA A 38 5.00 0.10 12.13
N VAL A 39 5.39 1.24 12.70
CA VAL A 39 6.15 1.33 13.95
C VAL A 39 5.22 1.81 15.06
N PRO A 40 4.95 1.00 16.10
CA PRO A 40 4.09 1.41 17.22
C PRO A 40 4.59 2.69 17.91
N ILE A 41 3.66 3.56 18.29
CA ILE A 41 3.97 4.77 19.07
C ILE A 41 3.75 4.48 20.55
N GLU A 42 4.83 4.57 21.33
CA GLU A 42 4.82 4.27 22.76
C GLU A 42 3.74 5.08 23.51
N GLY A 43 2.97 4.38 24.35
CA GLY A 43 1.89 4.98 25.14
C GLY A 43 0.58 5.22 24.38
N THR A 44 0.46 4.77 23.13
CA THR A 44 -0.76 4.87 22.31
C THR A 44 -1.12 3.54 21.66
N ASP A 45 -2.29 3.48 21.03
CA ASP A 45 -2.74 2.39 20.15
C ASP A 45 -2.44 2.65 18.66
N LEU A 46 -1.69 3.72 18.36
CA LEU A 46 -1.39 4.16 17.01
C LEU A 46 -0.01 3.67 16.55
N SER A 47 0.15 3.56 15.24
CA SER A 47 1.46 3.36 14.62
C SER A 47 1.83 4.51 13.71
N ARG A 48 3.15 4.71 13.58
CA ARG A 48 3.76 5.50 12.52
C ARG A 48 3.96 4.60 11.30
N VAL A 49 3.39 4.99 10.16
CA VAL A 49 3.63 4.32 8.89
C VAL A 49 4.77 5.03 8.15
N ILE A 50 5.82 4.29 7.84
CA ILE A 50 7.01 4.78 7.13
C ILE A 50 7.04 4.12 5.76
N LEU A 51 6.97 4.91 4.69
CA LEU A 51 7.06 4.42 3.31
C LEU A 51 8.48 4.48 2.78
N THR A 52 8.86 3.51 1.93
CA THR A 52 10.01 3.72 1.05
C THR A 52 9.67 4.75 -0.04
N PRO A 53 10.66 5.47 -0.60
CA PRO A 53 10.43 6.38 -1.72
C PRO A 53 9.71 5.71 -2.90
N GLU A 54 10.10 4.48 -3.25
CA GLU A 54 9.50 3.75 -4.37
C GLU A 54 8.05 3.37 -4.08
N ALA A 55 7.71 3.04 -2.83
CA ALA A 55 6.34 2.78 -2.44
C ALA A 55 5.47 4.04 -2.51
N ALA A 56 5.99 5.17 -2.03
CA ALA A 56 5.35 6.47 -2.11
C ALA A 56 5.10 6.89 -3.57
N ASP A 57 6.07 6.67 -4.45
CA ASP A 57 5.94 6.95 -5.89
C ASP A 57 4.90 6.03 -6.56
N ARG A 58 4.90 4.73 -6.22
CA ARG A 58 3.95 3.74 -6.75
C ARG A 58 2.49 4.08 -6.44
N ILE A 59 2.21 4.50 -5.20
CA ILE A 59 0.86 4.90 -4.79
C ILE A 59 0.56 6.36 -5.13
N GLY A 60 1.57 7.12 -5.60
CA GLY A 60 1.46 8.52 -5.94
C GLY A 60 0.98 9.36 -4.75
N ILE A 61 1.56 9.13 -3.55
CA ILE A 61 1.12 9.77 -2.31
C ILE A 61 1.12 11.29 -2.46
N LYS A 62 0.03 11.94 -2.01
CA LYS A 62 -0.09 13.39 -2.02
C LYS A 62 -0.57 13.88 -0.68
N THR A 63 -0.07 15.04 -0.28
CA THR A 63 -0.54 15.76 0.89
C THR A 63 -1.12 17.11 0.50
N THR A 64 -1.91 17.68 1.40
CA THR A 64 -2.39 19.05 1.29
C THR A 64 -2.49 19.63 2.70
N PRO A 65 -2.12 20.90 2.91
CA PRO A 65 -2.23 21.52 4.22
C PRO A 65 -3.69 21.70 4.63
N VAL A 66 -3.99 21.47 5.90
CA VAL A 66 -5.28 21.79 6.53
C VAL A 66 -5.54 23.29 6.39
N GLN A 67 -6.73 23.65 5.92
CA GLN A 67 -7.09 25.01 5.53
C GLN A 67 -7.96 25.70 6.56
N ILE A 68 -7.83 27.02 6.65
CA ILE A 68 -8.84 27.88 7.29
C ILE A 68 -9.76 28.41 6.20
N VAL A 69 -11.06 28.16 6.32
CA VAL A 69 -12.07 28.56 5.32
C VAL A 69 -13.17 29.39 5.95
N ALA A 70 -13.84 30.22 5.15
CA ALA A 70 -15.06 30.91 5.57
C ALA A 70 -16.25 29.94 5.61
N ILE A 71 -16.94 29.90 6.74
CA ILE A 71 -18.17 29.13 6.98
C ILE A 71 -19.38 30.06 7.11
N ALA A 72 -20.57 29.49 7.36
CA ALA A 72 -21.81 30.25 7.48
C ALA A 72 -21.70 31.39 8.52
N GLY A 73 -22.32 32.53 8.23
CA GLY A 73 -22.27 33.71 9.10
C GLY A 73 -20.92 34.44 9.12
N GLY A 74 -19.98 34.12 8.23
CA GLY A 74 -18.68 34.79 8.12
C GLY A 74 -17.65 34.33 9.15
N ALA A 75 -17.96 33.32 9.96
CA ALA A 75 -17.01 32.69 10.87
C ALA A 75 -15.92 31.93 10.09
N LYS A 76 -14.82 31.62 10.78
CA LYS A 76 -13.73 30.77 10.25
C LYS A 76 -13.92 29.34 10.73
N GLY A 77 -13.74 28.39 9.82
CA GLY A 77 -13.72 26.95 10.12
C GLY A 77 -12.40 26.32 9.67
N ILE A 78 -12.08 25.16 10.25
CA ILE A 78 -10.97 24.32 9.83
C ILE A 78 -11.52 23.32 8.80
N ALA A 79 -10.83 23.16 7.68
CA ALA A 79 -11.26 22.29 6.60
C ALA A 79 -10.11 21.46 6.02
N ILE A 80 -10.47 20.26 5.58
CA ILE A 80 -9.61 19.36 4.82
C ILE A 80 -10.33 18.93 3.54
N PRO A 81 -9.61 18.53 2.48
CA PRO A 81 -10.22 17.81 1.38
C PRO A 81 -10.91 16.54 1.89
N LEU A 82 -12.15 16.29 1.46
CA LEU A 82 -12.89 15.08 1.83
C LEU A 82 -12.13 13.81 1.42
N ALA A 83 -11.35 13.87 0.33
CA ALA A 83 -10.47 12.79 -0.12
C ALA A 83 -9.38 12.38 0.88
N ALA A 84 -9.08 13.21 1.90
CA ALA A 84 -8.13 12.85 2.96
C ALA A 84 -8.73 11.94 4.04
N VAL A 85 -10.05 11.78 4.03
CA VAL A 85 -10.77 11.04 5.06
C VAL A 85 -10.72 9.54 4.77
N VAL A 86 -10.33 8.76 5.77
CA VAL A 86 -10.44 7.31 5.78
C VAL A 86 -11.24 6.83 6.98
N TYR A 87 -11.84 5.66 6.85
CA TYR A 87 -12.58 5.00 7.92
C TYR A 87 -11.83 3.77 8.37
N ASP A 88 -11.66 3.61 9.68
CA ASP A 88 -11.14 2.36 10.23
C ASP A 88 -12.24 1.26 10.22
N PRO A 89 -11.92 0.02 10.60
CA PRO A 89 -12.88 -1.08 10.61
C PRO A 89 -14.11 -0.86 11.50
N ASP A 90 -13.99 -0.01 12.53
CA ASP A 90 -15.08 0.35 13.43
C ASP A 90 -15.92 1.54 12.90
N GLY A 91 -15.54 2.09 11.74
CA GLY A 91 -16.19 3.21 11.10
C GLY A 91 -15.78 4.57 11.68
N VAL A 92 -14.73 4.63 12.48
CA VAL A 92 -14.20 5.90 13.01
C VAL A 92 -13.48 6.65 11.90
N THR A 93 -13.69 7.96 11.85
CA THR A 93 -13.10 8.85 10.83
C THR A 93 -11.69 9.28 11.23
N TRP A 94 -10.74 9.09 10.32
CA TRP A 94 -9.33 9.43 10.48
C TRP A 94 -8.81 10.19 9.26
N VAL A 95 -7.68 10.88 9.46
CA VAL A 95 -6.81 11.36 8.39
C VAL A 95 -5.37 10.95 8.71
N TYR A 96 -4.54 10.73 7.70
CA TYR A 96 -3.09 10.59 7.92
C TYR A 96 -2.42 11.95 7.87
N THR A 97 -1.69 12.30 8.92
CA THR A 97 -0.85 13.50 8.98
C THR A 97 0.59 13.14 8.61
N GLN A 98 1.26 13.98 7.84
CA GLN A 98 2.69 13.82 7.55
C GLN A 98 3.52 14.46 8.67
N VAL A 99 4.08 13.64 9.55
CA VAL A 99 4.89 14.11 10.69
C VAL A 99 6.36 14.29 10.33
N GLU A 100 6.86 13.52 9.37
CA GLU A 100 8.18 13.67 8.73
C GLU A 100 8.08 13.24 7.26
N ARG A 101 9.16 13.39 6.49
CA ARG A 101 9.18 12.93 5.09
C ARG A 101 8.86 11.44 5.01
N LEU A 102 7.82 11.09 4.25
CA LEU A 102 7.33 9.72 4.04
C LEU A 102 6.90 8.99 5.32
N THR A 103 6.63 9.76 6.37
CA THR A 103 6.29 9.25 7.69
C THR A 103 4.96 9.83 8.13
N PHE A 104 3.99 8.94 8.38
CA PHE A 104 2.61 9.31 8.57
C PHE A 104 2.04 8.74 9.86
N VAL A 105 1.17 9.50 10.52
CA VAL A 105 0.43 9.05 11.71
C VAL A 105 -1.03 9.43 11.51
N ARG A 106 -1.94 8.49 11.76
CA ARG A 106 -3.37 8.79 11.71
C ARG A 106 -3.78 9.65 12.90
N GLU A 107 -4.60 10.65 12.64
CA GLU A 107 -5.22 11.50 13.64
C GLU A 107 -6.74 11.43 13.48
N ARG A 108 -7.44 11.27 14.61
CA ARG A 108 -8.90 11.16 14.60
C ARG A 108 -9.52 12.50 14.25
N VAL A 109 -10.50 12.50 13.36
CA VAL A 109 -11.25 13.71 13.01
C VAL A 109 -12.72 13.55 13.34
N VAL A 110 -13.38 14.67 13.63
CA VAL A 110 -14.83 14.75 13.73
C VAL A 110 -15.29 15.78 12.72
N ILE A 111 -16.10 15.35 11.75
CA ILE A 111 -16.62 16.22 10.70
C ILE A 111 -17.88 16.93 11.22
N ALA A 112 -17.88 18.26 11.19
CA ALA A 112 -19.03 19.08 11.54
C ALA A 112 -20.02 19.20 10.38
N SER A 113 -19.50 19.41 9.17
CA SER A 113 -20.32 19.57 7.96
C SER A 113 -19.48 19.36 6.70
N LEU A 114 -20.15 19.17 5.55
CA LEU A 114 -19.51 19.13 4.25
C LEU A 114 -19.84 20.39 3.45
N LYS A 115 -18.87 20.87 2.66
CA LYS A 115 -19.03 22.01 1.75
C LYS A 115 -18.34 21.70 0.43
N GLY A 116 -19.09 21.12 -0.51
CA GLY A 116 -18.51 20.57 -1.74
C GLY A 116 -17.50 19.46 -1.40
N GLU A 117 -16.30 19.56 -1.96
CA GLU A 117 -15.20 18.61 -1.75
C GLU A 117 -14.42 18.81 -0.44
N LEU A 118 -14.89 19.70 0.45
CA LEU A 118 -14.26 19.97 1.74
C LEU A 118 -15.09 19.41 2.90
N ALA A 119 -14.41 18.76 3.84
CA ALA A 119 -14.95 18.45 5.15
C ALA A 119 -14.56 19.57 6.13
N ILE A 120 -15.56 20.21 6.74
CA ILE A 120 -15.37 21.17 7.83
C ILE A 120 -15.25 20.38 9.13
N LEU A 121 -14.17 20.57 9.87
CA LEU A 121 -13.86 19.82 11.09
C LEU A 121 -14.42 20.50 12.34
N GLN A 122 -15.01 19.68 13.22
CA GLN A 122 -15.25 20.01 14.63
C GLN A 122 -13.97 19.81 15.46
N SER A 123 -13.24 18.72 15.18
CA SER A 123 -11.94 18.42 15.78
C SER A 123 -11.05 17.67 14.77
N GLY A 124 -9.74 17.83 14.90
CA GLY A 124 -8.74 17.20 14.05
C GLY A 124 -7.45 18.03 13.98
N PRO A 125 -6.60 17.79 12.97
CA PRO A 125 -5.30 18.43 12.88
C PRO A 125 -5.38 19.96 12.83
N SER A 126 -4.34 20.61 13.34
CA SER A 126 -4.24 22.07 13.31
C SER A 126 -4.06 22.59 11.88
N PRO A 127 -4.51 23.82 11.57
CA PRO A 127 -4.26 24.44 10.27
C PRO A 127 -2.78 24.45 9.88
N GLY A 128 -2.49 24.16 8.61
CA GLY A 128 -1.13 24.04 8.08
C GLY A 128 -0.49 22.66 8.23
N VAL A 129 -1.08 21.74 9.01
CA VAL A 129 -0.64 20.33 9.04
C VAL A 129 -0.95 19.68 7.68
N GLU A 130 0.04 18.99 7.12
CA GLU A 130 -0.10 18.24 5.88
C GLU A 130 -0.91 16.96 6.12
N VAL A 131 -2.06 16.84 5.46
CA VAL A 131 -2.89 15.61 5.48
C VAL A 131 -2.82 14.89 4.13
N VAL A 132 -2.78 13.57 4.16
CA VAL A 132 -2.69 12.72 2.97
C VAL A 132 -4.02 12.73 2.21
N THR A 133 -4.03 13.13 0.94
CA THR A 133 -5.21 13.22 0.07
C THR A 133 -5.26 12.15 -1.02
N VAL A 134 -4.13 11.49 -1.29
CA VAL A 134 -4.00 10.31 -2.15
C VAL A 134 -3.09 9.33 -1.44
N GLY A 135 -3.47 8.05 -1.35
CA GLY A 135 -2.70 7.03 -0.63
C GLY A 135 -3.17 6.77 0.81
N ALA A 136 -4.22 7.44 1.30
CA ALA A 136 -4.63 7.34 2.70
C ALA A 136 -5.17 5.94 3.05
N ALA A 137 -5.89 5.28 2.14
CA ALA A 137 -6.40 3.92 2.34
C ALA A 137 -5.26 2.89 2.29
N GLU A 138 -4.24 3.13 1.47
CA GLU A 138 -3.05 2.31 1.35
C GLU A 138 -2.16 2.40 2.60
N LEU A 139 -2.08 3.58 3.22
CA LEU A 139 -1.46 3.76 4.53
C LEU A 139 -2.22 2.98 5.62
N LEU A 140 -3.56 3.04 5.60
CA LEU A 140 -4.39 2.27 6.52
C LEU A 140 -4.17 0.77 6.37
N GLY A 141 -4.14 0.27 5.14
CA GLY A 141 -3.85 -1.14 4.88
C GLY A 141 -2.47 -1.55 5.42
N SER A 142 -1.47 -0.69 5.21
CA SER A 142 -0.10 -0.91 5.70
C SER A 142 -0.03 -0.91 7.23
N GLU A 143 -0.77 -0.02 7.90
CA GLU A 143 -0.83 0.06 9.38
C GLU A 143 -1.45 -1.19 10.00
N TYR A 144 -2.57 -1.67 9.44
CA TYR A 144 -3.31 -2.83 9.96
C TYR A 144 -2.69 -4.17 9.55
N GLY A 145 -1.63 -4.17 8.72
CA GLY A 145 -0.92 -5.37 8.32
C GLY A 145 -1.68 -6.24 7.32
N VAL A 146 -2.52 -5.65 6.45
CA VAL A 146 -2.97 -6.37 5.25
C VAL A 146 -1.79 -6.44 4.28
N GLU A 147 -0.99 -7.49 4.40
CA GLU A 147 0.03 -7.81 3.39
C GLU A 147 -0.72 -8.00 2.06
N GLY A 148 -0.38 -7.17 1.07
CA GLY A 148 -0.89 -7.38 -0.28
C GLY A 148 -0.44 -8.75 -0.77
N GLU A 149 -1.41 -9.61 -1.10
CA GLU A 149 -1.17 -10.93 -1.68
C GLU A 149 -0.34 -10.87 -2.97
#